data_AF-A0A935SUV9-F1
#
_entry.id   AF-A0A935SUV9-F1
#
_cell.length_a   1.000
_cell.length_b   1.000
_cell.length_c   1.000
_cell.angle_alpha   90.00
_cell.angle_beta   90.00
_cell.angle_gamma   90.00
#
_symmetry.space_group_name_H-M   'P 1'
#
loop_
_entity.id
_entity.type
_entity.pdbx_description
1 polymer ?
#
loop_
_entity_poly.entity_id
_entity_poly.type
_entity_poly.pdbx_seq_one_letter_code
_entity_poly.pdbx_strand_id
1 'polypeptide(L)'
;MKIKNVKVRTGIRTLSAFAVIVLVSVSFLAQANLSKTEIDLTKNIKEKTIKRLTSELSSDRFEGRGTLQRGGDMAAGWIAEQMKNMDLKPLGDNGTFLQSMPFVETVFTDETSVTLNGEKLIYGKDWSAGLLLADMSSERKLIFVGHGMVSDEIGRNDLKDADLTGKIAVLIDGPPLKYTAEKWKEITDKTSAIPLLFQRGAVGVLLVGNGRELYKHDFIVDQTARRNIATVAKAKERAPVPLMFLGDKAGAKLFAGSGMTIAEAMDDASDLEFRPMVLKPTIKFDLKSKQTQANSHNVVGYIEDPTRS
;
A
#
# COMPACT_ATOMS: atom_id res chain seq x y z
N MET A 1 -18.94 81.46 45.34
CA MET A 1 -19.13 82.39 44.20
C MET A 1 -18.52 81.76 42.95
N LYS A 2 -19.34 81.56 41.90
CA LYS A 2 -19.02 81.37 40.46
C LYS A 2 -17.91 80.38 40.02
N ILE A 3 -18.35 79.20 39.55
CA ILE A 3 -18.21 78.61 38.19
C ILE A 3 -16.88 78.83 37.43
N LYS A 4 -16.23 77.75 36.95
CA LYS A 4 -16.20 77.40 35.51
C LYS A 4 -15.48 76.07 35.20
N ASN A 5 -16.20 75.25 34.44
CA ASN A 5 -15.76 74.06 33.72
C ASN A 5 -14.62 74.36 32.73
N VAL A 6 -13.65 73.47 32.66
CA VAL A 6 -12.85 73.23 31.44
C VAL A 6 -12.79 71.73 31.19
N LYS A 7 -13.40 71.31 30.07
CA LYS A 7 -13.31 69.96 29.50
C LYS A 7 -11.88 69.71 29.02
N VAL A 8 -11.25 68.63 29.50
CA VAL A 8 -10.06 68.06 28.84
C VAL A 8 -10.50 66.84 28.04
N ARG A 9 -10.15 66.87 26.76
CA ARG A 9 -10.48 65.88 25.72
C ARG A 9 -9.97 64.49 26.08
N THR A 10 -10.85 63.51 25.93
CA THR A 10 -10.53 62.08 25.85
C THR A 10 -9.79 61.78 24.55
N GLY A 11 -8.69 61.05 24.66
CA GLY A 11 -8.03 60.44 23.53
C GLY A 11 -6.80 59.68 24.01
N ILE A 12 -6.86 58.34 23.97
CA ILE A 12 -5.78 57.45 23.53
C ILE A 12 -6.29 55.98 23.61
N ARG A 13 -6.53 55.45 22.41
CA ARG A 13 -6.13 54.13 21.89
C ARG A 13 -6.68 52.86 22.55
N THR A 14 -7.85 52.43 22.06
CA THR A 14 -8.17 51.01 21.85
C THR A 14 -7.46 50.53 20.58
N LEU A 15 -6.42 49.71 20.73
CA LEU A 15 -5.70 49.11 19.61
C LEU A 15 -5.17 47.74 20.02
N SER A 16 -6.05 46.74 20.13
CA SER A 16 -5.66 45.32 20.32
C SER A 16 -6.78 44.32 19.92
N ALA A 17 -7.70 44.69 19.03
CA ALA A 17 -8.78 43.79 18.56
C ALA A 17 -8.81 43.59 17.03
N PHE A 18 -7.76 44.01 16.30
CA PHE A 18 -7.72 43.94 14.83
C PHE A 18 -6.77 42.87 14.26
N ALA A 19 -5.98 42.19 15.09
CA ALA A 19 -4.99 41.21 14.63
C ALA A 19 -5.53 39.77 14.51
N VAL A 20 -6.73 39.47 15.05
CA VAL A 20 -7.28 38.10 15.08
C VAL A 20 -8.32 37.85 13.97
N ILE A 21 -8.83 38.88 13.29
CA ILE A 21 -9.81 38.72 12.18
C ILE A 21 -9.13 38.59 10.79
N VAL A 22 -7.84 38.91 10.68
CA VAL A 22 -7.11 38.83 9.39
C VAL A 22 -6.55 37.42 9.11
N LEU A 23 -6.43 36.55 10.12
CA LEU A 23 -5.86 35.19 9.92
C LEU A 23 -6.89 34.10 9.59
N VAL A 24 -8.19 34.37 9.68
CA VAL A 24 -9.25 33.44 9.25
C VAL A 24 -9.74 33.73 7.82
N SER A 25 -9.38 34.88 7.25
CA SER A 25 -9.81 35.31 5.90
C SER A 25 -8.85 34.95 4.77
N VAL A 26 -7.62 34.49 5.06
CA VAL A 26 -6.62 34.16 4.02
C VAL A 26 -6.73 32.72 3.50
N SER A 27 -7.40 31.82 4.23
CA SER A 27 -7.56 30.42 3.79
C SER A 27 -8.71 30.17 2.81
N PHE A 28 -9.45 31.22 2.40
CA PHE A 28 -10.49 31.14 1.36
C PHE A 28 -10.03 31.64 -0.02
N LEU A 29 -8.78 32.10 -0.17
CA LEU A 29 -8.27 32.77 -1.37
C LEU A 29 -7.35 31.91 -2.25
N ALA A 30 -7.69 30.61 -2.37
CA ALA A 30 -7.22 29.79 -3.49
C ALA A 30 -8.26 28.73 -3.89
N GLN A 31 -9.54 29.08 -3.89
CA GLN A 31 -10.41 28.48 -4.90
C GLN A 31 -9.97 29.11 -6.22
N ALA A 32 -9.32 28.33 -7.09
CA ALA A 32 -9.12 28.76 -8.47
C ALA A 32 -10.50 29.06 -9.06
N ASN A 33 -10.87 30.34 -9.11
CA ASN A 33 -12.11 30.76 -9.72
C ASN A 33 -11.94 30.52 -11.22
N LEU A 34 -12.62 29.50 -11.73
CA LEU A 34 -12.66 29.20 -13.15
C LEU A 34 -13.05 30.49 -13.91
N SER A 35 -12.31 30.79 -14.97
CA SER A 35 -12.68 31.83 -15.92
C SER A 35 -14.05 31.52 -16.52
N LYS A 36 -14.72 32.55 -17.05
CA LYS A 36 -16.03 32.39 -17.72
C LYS A 36 -15.96 31.31 -18.81
N THR A 37 -14.87 31.28 -19.58
CA THR A 37 -14.62 30.28 -20.61
C THR A 37 -14.52 28.87 -20.02
N GLU A 38 -13.79 28.68 -18.92
CA GLU A 38 -13.69 27.37 -18.26
C GLU A 38 -15.03 26.91 -17.68
N ILE A 39 -15.80 27.82 -17.07
CA ILE A 39 -17.17 27.54 -16.60
C ILE A 39 -18.05 27.11 -17.77
N ASP A 40 -17.98 27.82 -18.91
CA ASP A 40 -18.75 27.45 -20.09
C ASP A 40 -18.32 26.09 -20.66
N LEU A 41 -17.02 25.75 -20.63
CA LEU A 41 -16.52 24.42 -21.02
C LEU A 41 -17.05 23.30 -20.11
N THR A 42 -17.23 23.54 -18.80
CA THR A 42 -17.81 22.51 -17.91
C THR A 42 -19.21 22.07 -18.35
N LYS A 43 -19.96 22.94 -19.04
CA LYS A 43 -21.28 22.59 -19.58
C LYS A 43 -21.20 21.48 -20.64
N ASN A 44 -20.04 21.25 -21.25
CA ASN A 44 -19.82 20.16 -22.21
C ASN A 44 -19.54 18.81 -21.53
N ILE A 45 -19.26 18.80 -20.23
CA ILE A 45 -19.13 17.57 -19.44
C ILE A 45 -20.53 17.06 -19.13
N LYS A 46 -20.95 15.98 -19.79
CA LYS A 46 -22.29 15.40 -19.64
C LYS A 46 -22.24 14.10 -18.84
N GLU A 47 -23.13 13.95 -17.87
CA GLU A 47 -23.33 12.69 -17.12
C GLU A 47 -23.52 11.50 -18.07
N LYS A 48 -24.33 11.68 -19.13
CA LYS A 48 -24.57 10.67 -20.16
C LYS A 48 -23.27 10.18 -20.82
N THR A 49 -22.32 11.07 -21.07
CA THR A 49 -21.02 10.70 -21.66
C THR A 49 -20.19 9.91 -20.67
N ILE A 50 -20.10 10.37 -19.42
CA ILE A 50 -19.36 9.67 -18.35
C ILE A 50 -19.92 8.26 -18.19
N LYS A 51 -21.24 8.13 -18.03
CA LYS A 51 -21.92 6.84 -17.87
C LYS A 51 -21.66 5.90 -19.04
N ARG A 52 -21.74 6.39 -20.28
CA ARG A 52 -21.44 5.57 -21.47
C ARG A 52 -20.00 5.05 -21.44
N LEU A 53 -19.03 5.94 -21.20
CA LEU A 53 -17.61 5.57 -21.20
C LEU A 53 -17.27 4.58 -20.07
N THR A 54 -17.78 4.81 -18.87
CA THR A 54 -17.52 3.93 -17.72
C THR A 54 -18.23 2.59 -17.86
N SER A 55 -19.48 2.57 -18.34
CA SER A 55 -20.23 1.33 -18.60
C SER A 55 -19.58 0.47 -19.68
N GLU A 56 -19.08 1.07 -20.76
CA GLU A 56 -18.36 0.32 -21.79
C GLU A 56 -17.09 -0.29 -21.18
N LEU A 57 -16.22 0.52 -20.56
CA LEU A 57 -14.96 0.04 -19.97
C LEU A 57 -15.16 -1.04 -18.90
N SER A 58 -16.25 -0.98 -18.14
CA SER A 58 -16.60 -1.98 -17.13
C SER A 58 -17.43 -3.16 -17.66
N SER A 59 -17.70 -3.22 -18.96
CA SER A 59 -18.52 -4.30 -19.54
C SER A 59 -17.76 -5.62 -19.62
N ASP A 60 -18.52 -6.72 -19.68
CA ASP A 60 -18.00 -8.08 -19.84
C ASP A 60 -17.16 -8.26 -21.10
N ARG A 61 -17.33 -7.40 -22.11
CA ARG A 61 -16.54 -7.38 -23.36
C ARG A 61 -15.03 -7.33 -23.09
N PHE A 62 -14.63 -6.65 -22.02
CA PHE A 62 -13.23 -6.54 -21.65
C PHE A 62 -12.79 -7.68 -20.74
N GLU A 63 -13.66 -8.50 -20.14
CA GLU A 63 -13.26 -9.66 -19.31
C GLU A 63 -12.35 -9.31 -18.10
N GLY A 64 -12.24 -8.02 -17.76
CA GLY A 64 -11.24 -7.47 -16.84
C GLY A 64 -10.23 -6.55 -17.56
N ARG A 65 -9.44 -5.77 -16.81
CA ARG A 65 -8.46 -4.83 -17.40
C ARG A 65 -7.11 -4.89 -16.69
N GLY A 66 -6.75 -6.07 -16.20
CA GLY A 66 -5.46 -6.29 -15.55
C GLY A 66 -4.32 -6.18 -16.56
N THR A 67 -3.16 -5.73 -16.08
CA THR A 67 -1.92 -5.75 -16.87
C THR A 67 -1.62 -7.16 -17.38
N LEU A 68 -1.11 -7.28 -18.61
CA LEU A 68 -0.86 -8.55 -19.31
C LEU A 68 -2.12 -9.44 -19.46
N GLN A 69 -3.31 -8.84 -19.57
CA GLN A 69 -4.55 -9.55 -19.90
C GLN A 69 -5.12 -9.04 -21.22
N ARG A 70 -5.76 -9.95 -21.97
CA ARG A 70 -6.47 -9.65 -23.23
C ARG A 70 -7.40 -8.46 -23.10
N GLY A 71 -8.13 -8.41 -21.99
CA GLY A 71 -9.04 -7.33 -21.65
C GLY A 71 -8.39 -5.96 -21.50
N GLY A 72 -7.19 -5.92 -20.91
CA GLY A 72 -6.38 -4.71 -20.81
C GLY A 72 -5.98 -4.18 -22.19
N ASP A 73 -5.53 -5.07 -23.09
CA ASP A 73 -5.17 -4.68 -24.46
C ASP A 73 -6.38 -4.21 -25.28
N MET A 74 -7.52 -4.89 -25.13
CA MET A 74 -8.78 -4.46 -25.76
C MET A 74 -9.22 -3.07 -25.25
N ALA A 75 -9.12 -2.83 -23.95
CA ALA A 75 -9.46 -1.54 -23.36
C ALA A 75 -8.49 -0.44 -23.84
N ALA A 76 -7.18 -0.73 -23.93
CA ALA A 76 -6.19 0.20 -24.45
C ALA A 76 -6.49 0.59 -25.91
N GLY A 77 -6.80 -0.38 -26.76
CA GLY A 77 -7.21 -0.15 -28.15
C GLY A 77 -8.49 0.69 -28.25
N TRP A 78 -9.49 0.42 -27.41
CA TRP A 78 -10.72 1.20 -27.38
C TRP A 78 -10.47 2.65 -26.93
N ILE A 79 -9.64 2.89 -25.92
CA ILE A 79 -9.26 4.24 -25.48
C ILE A 79 -8.51 4.97 -26.60
N ALA A 80 -7.60 4.30 -27.29
CA ALA A 80 -6.90 4.86 -28.45
C ALA A 80 -7.88 5.29 -29.56
N GLU A 81 -8.91 4.49 -29.83
CA GLU A 81 -9.97 4.84 -30.76
C GLU A 81 -10.78 6.06 -30.27
N GLN A 82 -11.10 6.15 -28.98
CA GLN A 82 -11.78 7.32 -28.42
C GLN A 82 -10.91 8.59 -28.56
N MET A 83 -9.60 8.52 -28.29
CA MET A 83 -8.68 9.64 -28.46
C MET A 83 -8.60 10.08 -29.93
N LYS A 84 -8.53 9.12 -30.86
CA LYS A 84 -8.56 9.40 -32.30
C LYS A 84 -9.85 10.11 -32.72
N ASN A 85 -11.00 9.65 -32.22
CA ASN A 85 -12.31 10.26 -32.52
C ASN A 85 -12.48 11.67 -31.92
N MET A 86 -11.61 12.06 -30.99
CA MET A 86 -11.53 13.40 -30.40
C MET A 86 -10.45 14.27 -31.08
N ASP A 87 -9.89 13.83 -32.20
CA ASP A 87 -8.85 14.51 -32.98
C ASP A 87 -7.54 14.79 -32.22
N LEU A 88 -7.26 14.02 -31.16
CA LEU A 88 -5.95 14.05 -30.51
C LEU A 88 -4.87 13.53 -31.47
N LYS A 89 -3.64 13.99 -31.25
CA LYS A 89 -2.46 13.48 -31.97
C LYS A 89 -1.82 12.32 -31.18
N PRO A 90 -1.34 11.26 -31.85
CA PRO A 90 -0.71 10.12 -31.19
C PRO A 90 0.69 10.46 -30.64
N LEU A 91 1.02 9.96 -29.44
CA LEU A 91 2.37 10.09 -28.83
C LEU A 91 2.96 8.76 -28.37
N GLY A 92 2.38 7.64 -28.81
CA GLY A 92 2.89 6.30 -28.57
C GLY A 92 3.93 5.88 -29.61
N ASP A 93 4.22 4.58 -29.63
CA ASP A 93 5.23 4.00 -30.49
C ASP A 93 4.80 4.09 -31.96
N ASN A 94 5.77 4.36 -32.84
CA ASN A 94 5.60 4.38 -34.30
C ASN A 94 4.42 5.24 -34.79
N GLY A 95 4.14 6.35 -34.11
CA GLY A 95 3.06 7.27 -34.48
C GLY A 95 1.66 6.75 -34.14
N THR A 96 1.55 5.78 -33.22
CA THR A 96 0.27 5.28 -32.70
C THR A 96 -0.07 5.93 -31.35
N PHE A 97 -1.27 5.71 -30.81
CA PHE A 97 -1.59 6.11 -29.43
C PHE A 97 -1.06 5.13 -28.39
N LEU A 98 -0.48 3.99 -28.79
CA LEU A 98 -0.09 2.93 -27.89
C LEU A 98 1.42 2.97 -27.64
N GLN A 99 1.82 3.06 -26.38
CA GLN A 99 3.22 2.92 -25.97
C GLN A 99 3.40 1.56 -25.29
N SER A 100 4.25 0.71 -25.87
CA SER A 100 4.55 -0.62 -25.39
C SER A 100 5.45 -0.57 -24.15
N MET A 101 5.02 -1.24 -23.09
CA MET A 101 5.70 -1.31 -21.80
C MET A 101 5.97 -2.76 -21.43
N PRO A 102 7.23 -3.15 -21.18
CA PRO A 102 7.57 -4.53 -20.84
C PRO A 102 7.32 -4.82 -19.36
N PHE A 103 6.60 -5.91 -19.11
CA PHE A 103 6.31 -6.44 -17.78
C PHE A 103 6.80 -7.87 -17.64
N VAL A 104 7.09 -8.24 -16.39
CA VAL A 104 7.31 -9.61 -15.94
C VAL A 104 6.09 -10.00 -15.11
N GLU A 105 5.45 -11.08 -15.52
CA GLU A 105 4.53 -11.84 -14.69
C GLU A 105 5.32 -12.91 -13.95
N THR A 106 5.03 -13.07 -12.66
CA THR A 106 5.50 -14.19 -11.85
C THR A 106 4.33 -14.92 -11.21
N VAL A 107 4.30 -16.25 -11.33
CA VAL A 107 3.28 -17.12 -10.74
C VAL A 107 3.97 -18.25 -9.98
N PHE A 108 3.51 -18.55 -8.76
CA PHE A 108 4.00 -19.73 -8.03
C PHE A 108 3.61 -21.02 -8.76
N THR A 109 4.51 -22.00 -8.79
CA THR A 109 4.22 -23.33 -9.33
C THR A 109 3.73 -24.28 -8.24
N ASP A 110 3.10 -25.38 -8.65
CA ASP A 110 2.64 -26.45 -7.75
C ASP A 110 3.79 -27.17 -7.01
N GLU A 111 5.04 -26.96 -7.45
CA GLU A 111 6.25 -27.44 -6.78
C GLU A 111 6.56 -26.64 -5.50
N THR A 112 5.91 -25.49 -5.32
CA THR A 112 6.11 -24.65 -4.14
C THR A 112 5.68 -25.39 -2.87
N SER A 113 6.53 -25.37 -1.85
CA SER A 113 6.25 -26.00 -0.57
C SER A 113 6.72 -25.14 0.61
N VAL A 114 5.92 -25.11 1.66
CA VAL A 114 6.29 -24.53 2.96
C VAL A 114 5.95 -25.54 4.03
N THR A 115 6.88 -25.77 4.95
CA THR A 115 6.68 -26.63 6.11
C THR A 115 7.01 -25.86 7.37
N LEU A 116 6.16 -26.00 8.39
CA LEU A 116 6.39 -25.52 9.74
C LEU A 116 6.69 -26.72 10.63
N ASN A 117 7.90 -26.79 11.20
CA ASN A 117 8.35 -27.93 12.01
C ASN A 117 8.14 -29.30 11.32
N GLY A 118 8.40 -29.36 10.01
CA GLY A 118 8.21 -30.56 9.18
C GLY A 118 6.77 -30.82 8.71
N GLU A 119 5.76 -30.11 9.24
CA GLU A 119 4.38 -30.22 8.75
C GLU A 119 4.15 -29.33 7.52
N LYS A 120 3.69 -29.93 6.41
CA LYS A 120 3.37 -29.20 5.18
C LYS A 120 2.17 -28.26 5.39
N LEU A 121 2.33 -27.01 4.98
CA LEU A 121 1.30 -25.99 4.95
C LEU A 121 0.67 -25.90 3.56
N ILE A 122 -0.65 -25.72 3.51
CA ILE A 122 -1.43 -25.59 2.28
C ILE A 122 -1.38 -24.14 1.79
N TYR A 123 -0.88 -23.92 0.57
CA TYR A 123 -0.89 -22.60 -0.06
C TYR A 123 -2.33 -22.11 -0.28
N GLY A 124 -2.57 -20.83 -0.02
CA GLY A 124 -3.89 -20.23 -0.11
C GLY A 124 -4.85 -20.61 1.02
N LYS A 125 -4.38 -21.34 2.04
CA LYS A 125 -5.19 -21.71 3.22
C LYS A 125 -4.43 -21.55 4.53
N ASP A 126 -3.25 -22.15 4.60
CA ASP A 126 -2.39 -22.07 5.78
C ASP A 126 -1.35 -20.96 5.62
N TRP A 127 -0.97 -20.64 4.38
CA TRP A 127 -0.04 -19.56 4.08
C TRP A 127 -0.24 -18.97 2.68
N SER A 128 0.27 -17.76 2.48
CA SER A 128 0.48 -17.14 1.18
C SER A 128 1.78 -16.33 1.19
N ALA A 129 2.20 -15.79 0.05
CA ALA A 129 3.39 -14.97 -0.05
C ALA A 129 3.12 -13.73 -0.89
N GLY A 130 3.82 -12.64 -0.57
CA GLY A 130 3.84 -11.44 -1.40
C GLY A 130 4.62 -11.66 -2.69
N LEU A 131 5.11 -10.55 -3.25
CA LEU A 131 5.85 -10.55 -4.51
C LEU A 131 7.09 -11.47 -4.45
N LEU A 132 7.02 -12.61 -5.12
CA LEU A 132 8.19 -13.43 -5.42
C LEU A 132 8.79 -12.96 -6.74
N LEU A 133 10.10 -12.70 -6.76
CA LEU A 133 10.83 -12.26 -7.95
C LEU A 133 11.86 -13.27 -8.44
N ALA A 134 12.06 -14.36 -7.71
CA ALA A 134 12.94 -15.46 -8.07
C ALA A 134 12.63 -16.68 -7.17
N ASP A 135 12.99 -17.87 -7.65
CA ASP A 135 12.96 -19.08 -6.83
C ASP A 135 13.80 -18.93 -5.56
N MET A 136 13.33 -19.48 -4.46
CA MET A 136 14.01 -19.39 -3.18
C MET A 136 13.76 -20.61 -2.32
N SER A 137 14.82 -21.26 -1.87
CA SER A 137 14.73 -22.43 -1.00
C SER A 137 15.61 -22.26 0.22
N SER A 138 15.06 -22.50 1.41
CA SER A 138 15.78 -22.26 2.65
C SER A 138 15.04 -22.84 3.86
N GLU A 139 15.81 -23.18 4.89
CA GLU A 139 15.31 -23.46 6.24
C GLU A 139 15.89 -22.41 7.20
N ARG A 140 15.02 -21.79 8.02
CA ARG A 140 15.40 -20.68 8.90
C ARG A 140 14.77 -20.81 10.28
N LYS A 141 15.51 -20.29 11.26
CA LYS A 141 14.97 -19.97 12.58
C LYS A 141 14.04 -18.77 12.49
N LEU A 142 13.09 -18.72 13.42
CA LEU A 142 12.08 -17.69 13.54
C LEU A 142 12.33 -16.86 14.81
N ILE A 143 12.13 -15.55 14.73
CA ILE A 143 12.16 -14.65 15.89
C ILE A 143 10.88 -13.83 15.93
N PHE A 144 10.11 -13.97 17.00
CA PHE A 144 8.92 -13.17 17.23
C PHE A 144 9.31 -11.79 17.72
N VAL A 145 8.80 -10.76 17.05
CA VAL A 145 9.16 -9.36 17.27
C VAL A 145 7.91 -8.49 17.52
N GLY A 146 6.85 -9.07 18.08
CA GLY A 146 5.61 -8.33 18.38
C GLY A 146 5.01 -7.74 17.11
N HIS A 147 4.84 -6.42 17.06
CA HIS A 147 4.39 -5.71 15.86
C HIS A 147 5.55 -5.14 15.02
N GLY A 148 6.80 -5.38 15.43
CA GLY A 148 8.02 -4.90 14.77
C GLY A 148 8.18 -3.38 14.80
N MET A 149 7.46 -2.70 15.69
CA MET A 149 7.39 -1.25 15.74
C MET A 149 8.51 -0.68 16.60
N VAL A 150 9.12 0.39 16.10
CA VAL A 150 9.99 1.28 16.88
C VAL A 150 9.43 2.69 16.72
N SER A 151 8.96 3.28 17.81
CA SER A 151 8.32 4.59 17.80
C SER A 151 8.56 5.31 19.12
N ASP A 152 9.36 6.38 19.07
CA ASP A 152 9.61 7.25 20.21
C ASP A 152 8.32 7.95 20.67
N GLU A 153 7.40 8.28 19.74
CA GLU A 153 6.11 8.96 20.03
C GLU A 153 5.28 8.21 21.08
N ILE A 154 5.34 6.87 21.07
CA ILE A 154 4.56 6.00 21.95
C ILE A 154 5.44 5.18 22.90
N GLY A 155 6.73 5.52 22.99
CA GLY A 155 7.68 4.83 23.87
C GLY A 155 7.83 3.34 23.56
N ARG A 156 7.69 2.93 22.30
CA ARG A 156 7.63 1.52 21.89
C ARG A 156 8.88 1.11 21.13
N ASN A 157 9.47 -0.02 21.49
CA ASN A 157 10.57 -0.63 20.74
C ASN A 157 10.47 -2.15 20.78
N ASP A 158 9.68 -2.72 19.88
CA ASP A 158 9.49 -4.17 19.78
C ASP A 158 10.75 -4.92 19.33
N LEU A 159 11.76 -4.18 18.85
CA LEU A 159 13.02 -4.73 18.35
C LEU A 159 14.17 -4.55 19.33
N LYS A 160 13.87 -4.18 20.58
CA LYS A 160 14.87 -4.01 21.64
C LYS A 160 15.58 -5.34 21.89
N ASP A 161 16.90 -5.33 21.79
CA ASP A 161 17.78 -6.49 21.97
C ASP A 161 17.56 -7.65 20.96
N ALA A 162 16.84 -7.40 19.85
CA ALA A 162 16.58 -8.41 18.82
C ALA A 162 17.85 -8.78 18.03
N ASP A 163 18.22 -10.07 18.02
CA ASP A 163 19.16 -10.61 17.02
C ASP A 163 18.40 -11.19 15.83
N LEU A 164 18.21 -10.38 14.79
CA LEU A 164 17.53 -10.79 13.56
C LEU A 164 18.45 -11.52 12.56
N THR A 165 19.76 -11.54 12.81
CA THR A 165 20.76 -12.00 11.83
C THR A 165 20.47 -13.41 11.34
N GLY A 166 20.19 -13.54 10.05
CA GLY A 166 19.92 -14.82 9.39
C GLY A 166 18.59 -15.48 9.78
N LYS A 167 17.69 -14.77 10.48
CA LYS A 167 16.38 -15.28 10.93
C LYS A 167 15.26 -14.65 10.13
N ILE A 168 14.11 -15.31 10.12
CA ILE A 168 12.86 -14.71 9.64
C ILE A 168 12.17 -14.05 10.82
N ALA A 169 11.85 -12.76 10.69
CA ALA A 169 11.11 -12.01 11.68
C ALA A 169 9.62 -12.36 11.59
N VAL A 170 9.02 -12.77 12.71
CA VAL A 170 7.61 -13.08 12.84
C VAL A 170 6.92 -11.90 13.52
N LEU A 171 5.88 -11.35 12.90
CA LEU A 171 5.13 -10.21 13.44
C LEU A 171 3.65 -10.49 13.49
N ILE A 172 2.97 -9.92 14.48
CA ILE A 172 1.53 -9.85 14.54
C ILE A 172 1.07 -8.64 13.75
N ASP A 173 0.18 -8.89 12.79
CA ASP A 173 -0.32 -7.89 11.88
C ASP A 173 -1.59 -7.22 12.45
N GLY A 174 -1.68 -5.89 12.35
CA GLY A 174 -2.77 -5.10 12.95
C GLY A 174 -2.39 -4.43 14.28
N PRO A 175 -3.35 -3.79 14.97
CA PRO A 175 -3.08 -3.04 16.18
C PRO A 175 -2.77 -3.96 17.37
N PRO A 176 -1.87 -3.55 18.28
CA PRO A 176 -1.80 -4.12 19.61
C PRO A 176 -3.14 -3.92 20.34
N LEU A 177 -3.48 -4.81 21.27
CA LEU A 177 -4.80 -4.85 21.95
C LEU A 177 -5.21 -3.53 22.63
N LYS A 178 -4.22 -2.72 23.03
CA LYS A 178 -4.42 -1.43 23.72
C LYS A 178 -4.61 -0.24 22.77
N TYR A 179 -4.56 -0.46 21.45
CA TYR A 179 -4.71 0.60 20.44
C TYR A 179 -5.98 0.38 19.62
N THR A 180 -6.69 1.46 19.29
CA THR A 180 -7.73 1.40 18.26
C THR A 180 -7.08 1.26 16.88
N ALA A 181 -7.85 0.75 15.91
CA ALA A 181 -7.37 0.59 14.53
C ALA A 181 -6.95 1.94 13.93
N GLU A 182 -7.68 3.02 14.22
CA GLU A 182 -7.42 4.37 13.70
C GLU A 182 -6.12 4.92 14.26
N LYS A 183 -5.90 4.81 15.58
CA LYS A 183 -4.67 5.32 16.19
C LYS A 183 -3.45 4.52 15.72
N TRP A 184 -3.59 3.20 15.60
CA TRP A 184 -2.51 2.37 15.06
C TRP A 184 -2.21 2.67 13.60
N LYS A 185 -3.23 2.95 12.80
CA LYS A 185 -3.07 3.42 11.42
C LYS A 185 -2.31 4.74 11.36
N GLU A 186 -2.65 5.72 12.20
CA GLU A 186 -1.95 7.01 12.25
C GLU A 186 -0.44 6.85 12.54
N ILE A 187 -0.08 5.90 13.41
CA ILE A 187 1.30 5.59 13.75
C ILE A 187 2.02 4.88 12.58
N THR A 188 1.39 3.85 12.02
CA THR A 188 1.97 3.03 10.94
C THR A 188 2.03 3.74 9.59
N ASP A 189 1.22 4.78 9.36
CA ASP A 189 1.33 5.64 8.17
C ASP A 189 2.62 6.48 8.17
N LYS A 190 3.23 6.71 9.35
CA LYS A 190 4.50 7.45 9.50
C LYS A 190 5.73 6.54 9.53
N THR A 191 5.55 5.25 9.87
CA THR A 191 6.64 4.31 10.13
C THR A 191 6.33 2.92 9.59
N SER A 192 7.23 2.36 8.77
CA SER A 192 7.14 0.99 8.29
C SER A 192 8.11 0.06 9.03
N ALA A 193 7.60 -1.01 9.62
CA ALA A 193 8.41 -2.01 10.32
C ALA A 193 9.34 -2.80 9.38
N ILE A 194 8.84 -3.17 8.20
CA ILE A 194 9.49 -4.14 7.31
C ILE A 194 10.91 -3.71 6.88
N PRO A 195 11.16 -2.48 6.38
CA PRO A 195 12.51 -2.05 6.01
C PRO A 195 13.50 -2.11 7.17
N LEU A 196 13.07 -1.76 8.37
CA LEU A 196 13.92 -1.77 9.58
C LEU A 196 14.33 -3.19 9.97
N LEU A 197 13.44 -4.19 9.82
CA LEU A 197 13.77 -5.60 10.07
C LEU A 197 14.91 -6.07 9.17
N PHE A 198 14.84 -5.74 7.88
CA PHE A 198 15.89 -6.08 6.91
C PHE A 198 17.19 -5.34 7.20
N GLN A 199 17.13 -4.05 7.56
CA GLN A 199 18.31 -3.28 7.98
C GLN A 199 19.00 -3.89 9.20
N ARG A 200 18.25 -4.55 10.08
CA ARG A 200 18.76 -5.25 11.27
C ARG A 200 19.14 -6.71 11.04
N GLY A 201 19.13 -7.19 9.79
CA GLY A 201 19.67 -8.51 9.42
C GLY A 201 18.65 -9.63 9.29
N ALA A 202 17.34 -9.33 9.39
CA ALA A 202 16.31 -10.31 9.04
C ALA A 202 16.47 -10.71 7.55
N VAL A 203 16.28 -11.99 7.24
CA VAL A 203 16.37 -12.51 5.87
C VAL A 203 14.99 -12.83 5.29
N GLY A 204 13.93 -12.44 5.98
CA GLY A 204 12.54 -12.64 5.60
C GLY A 204 11.59 -12.19 6.69
N VAL A 205 10.32 -12.11 6.32
CA VAL A 205 9.23 -11.67 7.19
C VAL A 205 8.07 -12.65 7.10
N LEU A 206 7.54 -13.03 8.26
CA LEU A 206 6.37 -13.88 8.41
C LEU A 206 5.30 -13.10 9.19
N LEU A 207 4.24 -12.69 8.50
CA LEU A 207 3.11 -12.00 9.11
C LEU A 207 2.09 -13.01 9.60
N VAL A 208 1.79 -12.96 10.89
CA VAL A 208 0.72 -13.73 11.51
C VAL A 208 -0.45 -12.79 11.74
N GLY A 209 -1.59 -13.09 11.13
CA GLY A 209 -2.79 -12.28 11.28
C GLY A 209 -3.35 -12.34 12.70
N ASN A 210 -3.94 -11.22 13.13
CA ASN A 210 -5.00 -11.15 14.12
C ASN A 210 -6.28 -10.74 13.38
N GLY A 211 -7.40 -11.47 13.57
CA GLY A 211 -8.66 -11.33 12.84
C GLY A 211 -8.99 -9.90 12.37
N ARG A 212 -8.65 -9.59 11.11
CA ARG A 212 -8.80 -8.25 10.56
C ARG A 212 -10.22 -8.00 10.12
N GLU A 213 -10.84 -6.98 10.70
CA GLU A 213 -12.16 -6.48 10.31
C GLU A 213 -12.22 -5.88 8.89
N LEU A 214 -11.08 -5.74 8.19
CA LEU A 214 -11.05 -5.14 6.86
C LEU A 214 -10.89 -6.14 5.71
N TYR A 215 -10.24 -7.29 5.90
CA TYR A 215 -10.01 -8.26 4.81
C TYR A 215 -9.98 -9.70 5.34
N LYS A 216 -10.92 -10.52 4.86
CA LYS A 216 -10.96 -11.97 5.14
C LYS A 216 -9.69 -12.64 4.61
N HIS A 217 -9.28 -13.76 5.23
CA HIS A 217 -8.16 -14.57 4.77
C HIS A 217 -8.25 -14.88 3.25
N ASP A 218 -9.43 -15.22 2.76
CA ASP A 218 -9.68 -15.48 1.34
C ASP A 218 -9.40 -14.28 0.44
N PHE A 219 -9.63 -13.04 0.93
CA PHE A 219 -9.25 -11.83 0.19
C PHE A 219 -7.74 -11.67 0.15
N ILE A 220 -7.03 -11.93 1.25
CA ILE A 220 -5.56 -11.84 1.27
C ILE A 220 -4.98 -12.89 0.34
N VAL A 221 -5.42 -14.15 0.44
CA VAL A 221 -5.03 -15.21 -0.48
C VAL A 221 -5.34 -14.83 -1.91
N ASP A 222 -6.54 -14.31 -2.20
CA ASP A 222 -6.87 -13.83 -3.54
C ASP A 222 -5.91 -12.74 -4.01
N GLN A 223 -5.55 -11.77 -3.18
CA GLN A 223 -4.64 -10.67 -3.57
C GLN A 223 -3.18 -11.10 -3.67
N THR A 224 -2.71 -12.02 -2.81
CA THR A 224 -1.29 -12.41 -2.71
C THR A 224 -0.97 -13.68 -3.50
N ALA A 225 -1.95 -14.52 -3.79
CA ALA A 225 -1.80 -15.71 -4.65
C ALA A 225 -1.99 -15.44 -6.14
N ARG A 226 -2.37 -14.21 -6.50
CA ARG A 226 -2.49 -13.78 -7.90
C ARG A 226 -1.13 -13.65 -8.58
N ARG A 227 -1.20 -13.64 -9.91
CA ARG A 227 -0.10 -13.24 -10.81
C ARG A 227 0.54 -11.95 -10.29
N ASN A 228 1.84 -12.02 -10.04
CA ASN A 228 2.65 -10.89 -9.63
C ASN A 228 3.15 -10.15 -10.86
N ILE A 229 2.79 -8.88 -11.03
CA ILE A 229 3.17 -8.09 -12.20
C ILE A 229 4.11 -6.97 -11.79
N ALA A 230 5.28 -6.89 -12.43
CA ALA A 230 6.24 -5.81 -12.26
C ALA A 230 6.78 -5.36 -13.62
N THR A 231 7.19 -4.10 -13.75
CA THR A 231 7.97 -3.70 -14.92
C THR A 231 9.31 -4.44 -14.91
N VAL A 232 9.89 -4.69 -16.08
CA VAL A 232 11.20 -5.35 -16.18
C VAL A 232 12.29 -4.64 -15.37
N ALA A 233 12.26 -3.29 -15.31
CA ALA A 233 13.18 -2.52 -14.48
C ALA A 233 13.03 -2.84 -12.97
N LYS A 234 11.80 -2.77 -12.44
CA LYS A 234 11.54 -3.03 -11.01
C LYS A 234 11.83 -4.48 -10.62
N ALA A 235 11.63 -5.43 -11.53
CA ALA A 235 11.95 -6.84 -11.28
C ALA A 235 13.46 -7.07 -11.08
N LYS A 236 14.32 -6.27 -11.72
CA LYS A 236 15.79 -6.37 -11.60
C LYS A 236 16.36 -5.70 -10.33
N GLU A 237 15.68 -4.68 -9.82
CA GLU A 237 16.17 -3.87 -8.69
C GLU A 237 15.93 -4.49 -7.31
N ARG A 238 14.98 -5.43 -7.20
CA ARG A 238 14.54 -5.96 -5.91
C ARG A 238 15.20 -7.31 -5.62
N ALA A 239 15.98 -7.36 -4.54
CA ALA A 239 16.41 -8.64 -3.98
C ALA A 239 15.17 -9.45 -3.56
N PRO A 240 15.12 -10.76 -3.86
CA PRO A 240 14.01 -11.58 -3.43
C PRO A 240 14.11 -11.74 -1.90
N VAL A 241 13.13 -11.22 -1.18
CA VAL A 241 12.96 -11.42 0.26
C VAL A 241 11.63 -12.13 0.49
N PRO A 242 11.59 -13.23 1.26
CA PRO A 242 10.36 -13.95 1.49
C PRO A 242 9.51 -13.14 2.46
N LEU A 243 8.45 -12.53 1.94
CA LEU A 243 7.35 -11.96 2.71
C LEU A 243 6.20 -12.96 2.67
N MET A 244 5.99 -13.69 3.75
CA MET A 244 4.95 -14.71 3.87
C MET A 244 3.89 -14.29 4.87
N PHE A 245 2.67 -14.75 4.65
CA PHE A 245 1.52 -14.55 5.53
C PHE A 245 1.06 -15.92 6.00
N LEU A 246 0.81 -16.10 7.30
CA LEU A 246 0.20 -17.31 7.84
C LEU A 246 -1.28 -17.08 8.13
N GLY A 247 -2.09 -18.08 7.80
CA GLY A 247 -3.47 -18.17 8.28
C GLY A 247 -3.53 -18.53 9.77
N ASP A 248 -4.66 -18.25 10.40
CA ASP A 248 -4.84 -18.33 11.86
C ASP A 248 -4.41 -19.68 12.46
N LYS A 249 -4.76 -20.79 11.79
CA LYS A 249 -4.40 -22.14 12.26
C LYS A 249 -2.89 -22.39 12.21
N ALA A 250 -2.21 -21.93 11.17
CA ALA A 250 -0.76 -22.05 11.05
C ALA A 250 -0.05 -21.12 12.05
N GLY A 251 -0.57 -19.90 12.25
CA GLY A 251 -0.10 -18.98 13.29
C GLY A 251 -0.23 -19.54 14.70
N ALA A 252 -1.36 -20.15 15.03
CA ALA A 252 -1.56 -20.80 16.33
C ALA A 252 -0.56 -21.95 16.55
N LYS A 253 -0.32 -22.79 15.53
CA LYS A 253 0.70 -23.87 15.59
C LYS A 253 2.11 -23.32 15.80
N LEU A 254 2.45 -22.21 15.15
CA LEU A 254 3.75 -21.56 15.28
C LEU A 254 4.05 -21.16 16.73
N PHE A 255 3.10 -20.51 17.40
CA PHE A 255 3.26 -20.12 18.79
C PHE A 255 3.18 -21.33 19.75
N ALA A 256 2.26 -22.26 19.49
CA ALA A 256 2.10 -23.47 20.32
C ALA A 256 3.39 -24.31 20.37
N GLY A 257 4.14 -24.39 19.26
CA GLY A 257 5.44 -25.04 19.24
C GLY A 257 6.48 -24.41 20.17
N SER A 258 6.27 -23.17 20.60
CA SER A 258 7.10 -22.45 21.58
C SER A 258 6.52 -22.47 23.00
N GLY A 259 5.38 -23.13 23.23
CA GLY A 259 4.73 -23.22 24.54
C GLY A 259 3.82 -22.05 24.89
N MET A 260 3.34 -21.30 23.89
CA MET A 260 2.42 -20.17 24.06
C MET A 260 1.28 -20.24 23.05
N THR A 261 0.13 -19.71 23.43
CA THR A 261 -1.00 -19.50 22.52
C THR A 261 -0.79 -18.23 21.71
N ILE A 262 -1.49 -18.10 20.58
CA ILE A 262 -1.49 -16.85 19.81
C ILE A 262 -2.07 -15.68 20.64
N ALA A 263 -3.02 -15.96 21.54
CA ALA A 263 -3.61 -14.94 22.42
C ALA A 263 -2.59 -14.40 23.43
N GLU A 264 -1.80 -15.28 24.06
CA GLU A 264 -0.69 -14.87 24.94
C GLU A 264 0.36 -14.08 24.15
N ALA A 265 0.74 -14.53 22.95
CA ALA A 265 1.67 -13.79 22.10
C ALA A 265 1.15 -12.38 21.72
N MET A 266 -0.16 -12.24 21.47
CA MET A 266 -0.81 -10.95 21.20
C MET A 266 -0.86 -10.04 22.43
N ASP A 267 -1.11 -10.60 23.61
CA ASP A 267 -1.12 -9.85 24.87
C ASP A 267 0.30 -9.38 25.23
N ASP A 268 1.29 -10.27 25.14
CA ASP A 268 2.71 -9.95 25.32
C ASP A 268 3.14 -8.85 24.34
N ALA A 269 2.78 -8.99 23.06
CA ALA A 269 3.05 -7.98 22.04
C ALA A 269 2.24 -6.69 22.25
N SER A 270 1.33 -6.61 23.21
CA SER A 270 0.64 -5.37 23.58
C SER A 270 1.32 -4.64 24.75
N ASP A 271 2.36 -5.22 25.34
CA ASP A 271 3.19 -4.59 26.37
C ASP A 271 4.27 -3.68 25.73
N LEU A 272 4.51 -2.51 26.34
CA LEU A 272 5.61 -1.62 25.96
C LEU A 272 6.98 -2.20 26.36
N GLU A 273 7.00 -3.09 27.36
CA GLU A 273 8.18 -3.82 27.78
C GLU A 273 8.35 -5.16 27.06
N PHE A 274 7.61 -5.41 25.98
CA PHE A 274 7.79 -6.57 25.12
C PHE A 274 9.28 -6.78 24.76
N ARG A 275 9.70 -8.04 24.73
CA ARG A 275 11.03 -8.44 24.26
C ARG A 275 10.90 -9.51 23.18
N PRO A 276 11.63 -9.37 22.07
CA PRO A 276 11.74 -10.40 21.05
C PRO A 276 12.12 -11.76 21.63
N MET A 277 11.57 -12.81 21.04
CA MET A 277 11.92 -14.18 21.43
C MET A 277 12.13 -15.07 20.22
N VAL A 278 13.18 -15.89 20.29
CA VAL A 278 13.39 -16.95 19.28
C VAL A 278 12.32 -18.02 19.48
N LEU A 279 11.56 -18.29 18.42
CA LEU A 279 10.57 -19.35 18.44
C LEU A 279 11.24 -20.71 18.26
N LYS A 280 10.70 -21.74 18.90
CA LYS A 280 11.23 -23.11 18.77
C LYS A 280 11.02 -23.71 17.38
N PRO A 281 9.87 -23.50 16.69
CA PRO A 281 9.69 -24.01 15.34
C PRO A 281 10.66 -23.41 14.33
N THR A 282 11.06 -24.23 13.37
CA THR A 282 11.72 -23.77 12.13
C THR A 282 10.71 -23.71 11.00
N ILE A 283 10.96 -22.82 10.05
CA ILE A 283 10.25 -22.80 8.77
C ILE A 283 11.22 -23.23 7.67
N LYS A 284 10.76 -24.15 6.84
CA LYS A 284 11.42 -24.52 5.59
C LYS A 284 10.50 -24.19 4.44
N PHE A 285 11.05 -23.59 3.40
CA PHE A 285 10.32 -23.24 2.21
C PHE A 285 11.14 -23.56 0.97
N ASP A 286 10.46 -23.99 -0.07
CA ASP A 286 10.94 -24.07 -1.44
C ASP A 286 9.91 -23.34 -2.30
N LEU A 287 10.19 -22.08 -2.60
CA LEU A 287 9.34 -21.19 -3.36
C LEU A 287 9.76 -21.28 -4.82
N LYS A 288 8.87 -21.79 -5.66
CA LYS A 288 9.10 -22.03 -7.09
C LYS A 288 8.17 -21.16 -7.92
N SER A 289 8.70 -20.57 -8.98
CA SER A 289 7.96 -19.64 -9.80
C SER A 289 8.20 -19.80 -11.29
N LYS A 290 7.14 -19.56 -12.05
CA LYS A 290 7.21 -19.35 -13.49
C LYS A 290 7.19 -17.86 -13.77
N GLN A 291 8.15 -17.39 -14.56
CA GLN A 291 8.19 -16.02 -15.04
C GLN A 291 7.87 -15.93 -16.53
N THR A 292 6.98 -15.03 -16.89
CA THR A 292 6.60 -14.74 -18.28
C THR A 292 6.85 -13.26 -18.55
N GLN A 293 7.64 -12.93 -19.57
CA GLN A 293 7.75 -11.55 -20.05
C GLN A 293 6.75 -11.30 -21.16
N ALA A 294 6.02 -10.20 -21.05
CA ALA A 294 5.09 -9.75 -22.08
C ALA A 294 4.93 -8.23 -22.00
N ASN A 295 4.31 -7.64 -23.01
CA ASN A 295 4.08 -6.21 -23.06
C ASN A 295 2.62 -5.88 -22.71
N SER A 296 2.41 -4.72 -22.10
CA SER A 296 1.13 -4.02 -22.04
C SER A 296 1.30 -2.61 -22.57
N HIS A 297 0.19 -1.93 -22.81
CA HIS A 297 0.22 -0.65 -23.52
C HIS A 297 -0.27 0.49 -22.61
N ASN A 298 0.53 1.55 -22.49
CA ASN A 298 -0.01 2.85 -22.13
C ASN A 298 -0.76 3.43 -23.34
N VAL A 299 -1.75 4.30 -23.10
CA VAL A 299 -2.44 5.04 -24.16
C VAL A 299 -2.15 6.52 -24.00
N VAL A 300 -1.50 7.13 -24.99
CA VAL A 300 -1.01 8.51 -24.92
C VAL A 300 -1.36 9.25 -26.19
N GLY A 301 -2.04 10.38 -26.01
CA GLY A 301 -2.32 11.36 -27.06
C GLY A 301 -2.09 12.78 -26.54
N TYR A 302 -1.87 13.71 -27.45
CA TYR A 302 -1.61 15.12 -27.13
C TYR A 302 -2.48 16.05 -27.99
N ILE A 303 -2.65 17.27 -27.48
CA ILE A 303 -3.26 18.38 -28.20
C ILE A 303 -2.12 19.36 -28.51
N GLU A 304 -1.97 19.74 -29.76
CA GLU A 304 -1.01 20.76 -30.16
C GLU A 304 -1.48 22.13 -29.70
N ASP A 305 -0.58 22.89 -29.06
CA ASP A 305 -0.82 24.30 -28.80
C ASP A 305 -0.66 25.05 -30.12
N PRO A 306 -1.74 25.61 -30.69
CA PRO A 306 -1.67 26.30 -31.99
C PRO A 306 -0.83 27.59 -31.94
N THR A 307 -0.37 28.01 -30.76
CA THR A 307 0.43 29.23 -30.55
C THR A 307 1.93 28.99 -30.43
N ARG A 308 2.36 27.72 -30.36
CA ARG A 308 3.78 27.33 -30.26
C ARG A 308 4.21 26.59 -31.54
N SER A 309 4.64 27.35 -32.55
CA SER A 309 5.36 26.86 -33.73
C SER A 309 6.85 27.16 -33.63
#